data_AF-A0A949JDF1-F1
#
_entry.id   AF-A0A949JDF1-F1
#
_cell.length_a   1.000
_cell.length_b   1.000
_cell.length_c   1.000
_cell.angle_alpha   90.00
_cell.angle_beta   90.00
_cell.angle_gamma   90.00
#
_symmetry.space_group_name_H-M   'P 1'
#
loop_
_entity.id
_entity.type
_entity.pdbx_description
1 polymer ?
#
loop_
_entity_poly.entity_id
_entity_poly.type
_entity_poly.pdbx_seq_one_letter_code
_entity_poly.pdbx_strand_id
1 'polypeptide(L)'
;MGTVRMYPEQTGEVRMSLALRFAAGSHDGMIREHNEDSGYAGPRLLAVADGMGGQAAGEVASSEVISTIVELDEDVPGSDILTTLGSSVARANEQLRVMVEEDPQLEGMGTTLTALLWTGQRLGLVHVGDSRAYLLRDGVLTQITQDHTWVQRLVDEGRITEEEATTHPQRSLLMRALGSGDHVEPDLSVREVRAGDRYLICSDGLSGVVSHQTLEDTLSSYQGPQETVEELIQLALRGGGPDNITVIIADVLDVDADDTLAAAQLNDTPVVVGAVAENQQQSGGASLQTPAGRAAELRRSQQAVPPQSAPTPPEGSFGPPGSGTGAAAPPPQDGGYGGAYQDPPPRRGRWIKRSLLIALVLAVIGGGLYAGWRWTKTQYFVGADGDRVALYQGISQKLAWIDLSSVQERTGVELKYLPKWQRDDVQATITMDSREQAEDKIGALRNQAEVCKIVTDERPSDSGKNSDEIGSQFGTANQDDKDKKDGKDSESTDPGPELTEEQQRLAKHCRMP
;
A
#
# COMPACT_ATOMS: atom_id res chain seq x y z
N MET A 1 -53.12 -19.77 57.96
CA MET A 1 -51.79 -19.15 58.11
C MET A 1 -50.86 -19.77 57.08
N GLY A 2 -50.82 -19.21 55.88
CA GLY A 2 -49.91 -19.62 54.81
C GLY A 2 -48.79 -18.60 54.71
N THR A 3 -47.57 -18.99 55.05
CA THR A 3 -46.36 -18.19 54.89
C THR A 3 -45.96 -18.18 53.41
N VAL A 4 -46.23 -17.07 52.72
CA VAL A 4 -45.64 -16.78 51.41
C VAL A 4 -44.26 -16.17 51.66
N ARG A 5 -43.21 -16.92 51.34
CA ARG A 5 -41.85 -16.41 51.23
C ARG A 5 -41.79 -15.49 50.01
N MET A 6 -41.61 -14.20 50.23
CA MET A 6 -41.14 -13.27 49.19
C MET A 6 -39.69 -13.62 48.88
N TYR A 7 -39.41 -14.00 47.63
CA TYR A 7 -38.08 -13.82 47.05
C TYR A 7 -37.99 -12.37 46.57
N PRO A 8 -36.88 -11.65 46.81
CA PRO A 8 -36.66 -10.37 46.15
C PRO A 8 -36.46 -10.61 44.66
N GLU A 9 -37.10 -9.77 43.83
CA GLU A 9 -36.88 -9.67 42.39
C GLU A 9 -35.38 -9.64 42.08
N GLN A 10 -34.99 -10.41 41.06
CA GLN A 10 -33.67 -10.29 40.45
C GLN A 10 -33.57 -8.88 39.87
N THR A 11 -32.59 -8.13 40.37
CA THR A 11 -32.09 -6.88 39.80
C THR A 11 -32.02 -6.99 38.28
N GLY A 12 -32.69 -6.07 37.58
CA GLY A 12 -32.59 -5.94 36.13
C GLY A 12 -31.14 -5.75 35.74
N GLU A 13 -30.52 -6.79 35.18
CA GLU A 13 -29.39 -6.62 34.28
C GLU A 13 -29.92 -5.88 33.06
N VAL A 14 -29.64 -4.57 32.98
CA VAL A 14 -29.72 -3.83 31.72
C VAL A 14 -28.77 -4.54 30.77
N ARG A 15 -29.32 -5.34 29.86
CA ARG A 15 -28.53 -5.89 28.75
C ARG A 15 -28.26 -4.74 27.80
N MET A 16 -27.13 -4.07 28.00
CA MET A 16 -26.60 -3.06 27.09
C MET A 16 -26.40 -3.75 25.73
N SER A 17 -27.27 -3.48 24.76
CA SER A 17 -27.06 -3.90 23.37
C SER A 17 -26.37 -2.77 22.63
N LEU A 18 -25.06 -2.87 22.47
CA LEU A 18 -24.31 -1.94 21.65
C LEU A 18 -24.60 -2.19 20.16
N ALA A 19 -24.78 -1.12 19.39
CA ALA A 19 -24.90 -1.17 17.94
C ALA A 19 -23.92 -0.20 17.27
N LEU A 20 -23.60 -0.48 16.01
CA LEU A 20 -22.76 0.37 15.18
C LEU A 20 -23.61 1.21 14.25
N ARG A 21 -23.42 2.53 14.29
CA ARG A 21 -23.92 3.45 13.27
C ARG A 21 -22.75 3.91 12.42
N PHE A 22 -22.76 3.63 11.13
CA PHE A 22 -21.62 3.87 10.27
C PHE A 22 -21.98 4.62 8.99
N ALA A 23 -20.97 5.24 8.39
CA ALA A 23 -20.97 5.82 7.06
C ALA A 23 -19.60 5.58 6.41
N ALA A 24 -19.59 5.47 5.08
CA ALA A 24 -18.39 5.31 4.28
C ALA A 24 -18.44 6.24 3.08
N GLY A 25 -17.28 6.73 2.66
CA GLY A 25 -17.12 7.55 1.47
C GLY A 25 -15.75 7.32 0.84
N SER A 26 -15.70 7.41 -0.49
CA SER A 26 -14.47 7.32 -1.26
C SER A 26 -14.47 8.36 -2.37
N HIS A 27 -13.29 8.85 -2.73
CA HIS A 27 -13.10 9.87 -3.76
C HIS A 27 -11.72 9.71 -4.42
N ASP A 28 -11.65 9.84 -5.74
CA ASP A 28 -10.44 9.57 -6.55
C ASP A 28 -9.29 10.55 -6.27
N GLY A 29 -9.64 11.73 -5.77
CA GLY A 29 -8.72 12.82 -5.48
C GLY A 29 -8.69 13.83 -6.62
N MET A 30 -7.59 14.57 -6.76
CA MET A 30 -7.40 15.57 -7.83
C MET A 30 -6.27 15.22 -8.81
N ILE A 31 -5.42 14.25 -8.46
CA ILE A 31 -4.21 13.92 -9.22
C ILE A 31 -4.30 12.55 -9.90
N ARG A 32 -4.87 11.54 -9.24
CA ARG A 32 -5.00 10.19 -9.80
C ARG A 32 -6.08 10.14 -10.87
N GLU A 33 -5.92 9.25 -11.85
CA GLU A 33 -6.88 9.06 -12.95
C GLU A 33 -8.04 8.13 -12.57
N HIS A 34 -7.76 7.19 -11.65
CA HIS A 34 -8.68 6.15 -11.21
C HIS A 34 -8.60 5.98 -9.69
N ASN A 35 -9.62 5.35 -9.13
CA ASN A 35 -9.70 5.03 -7.71
C ASN A 35 -9.27 3.58 -7.48
N GLU A 36 -8.13 3.39 -6.85
CA GLU A 36 -7.61 2.08 -6.48
C GLU A 36 -7.95 1.69 -5.04
N ASP A 37 -8.58 2.59 -4.27
CA ASP A 37 -9.09 2.27 -2.94
C ASP A 37 -10.39 1.49 -3.01
N SER A 38 -10.60 0.61 -2.03
CA SER A 38 -11.84 -0.11 -1.82
C SER A 38 -12.25 -0.08 -0.34
N GLY A 39 -13.54 0.10 -0.08
CA GLY A 39 -14.07 0.17 1.29
C GLY A 39 -15.39 -0.57 1.47
N TYR A 40 -15.58 -1.11 2.67
CA TYR A 40 -16.81 -1.77 3.10
C TYR A 40 -17.16 -1.36 4.53
N ALA A 41 -18.40 -0.93 4.75
CA ALA A 41 -18.95 -0.68 6.07
C ALA A 41 -20.27 -1.41 6.23
N GLY A 42 -20.32 -2.39 7.11
CA GLY A 42 -21.51 -3.16 7.46
C GLY A 42 -21.80 -3.10 8.97
N PRO A 43 -22.90 -3.73 9.41
CA PRO A 43 -23.30 -3.78 10.82
C PRO A 43 -22.23 -4.36 11.75
N ARG A 44 -21.30 -5.16 11.22
CA ARG A 44 -20.26 -5.80 12.03
C ARG A 44 -18.85 -5.62 11.49
N LEU A 45 -18.68 -5.53 10.18
CA LEU A 45 -17.38 -5.38 9.55
C LEU A 45 -17.20 -3.98 8.98
N LEU A 46 -16.06 -3.37 9.30
CA LEU A 46 -15.57 -2.15 8.65
C LEU A 46 -14.21 -2.48 8.04
N ALA A 47 -13.98 -2.17 6.77
CA ALA A 47 -12.73 -2.49 6.09
C ALA A 47 -12.37 -1.43 5.03
N VAL A 48 -11.11 -1.05 4.98
CA VAL A 48 -10.51 -0.23 3.92
C VAL A 48 -9.28 -0.95 3.38
N ALA A 49 -9.13 -0.94 2.07
CA ALA A 49 -8.00 -1.48 1.34
C ALA A 49 -7.54 -0.47 0.31
N ASP A 50 -6.29 -0.03 0.39
CA ASP A 50 -5.66 0.89 -0.55
C ASP A 50 -4.88 0.08 -1.58
N GLY A 51 -5.31 0.11 -2.83
CA GLY A 51 -4.76 -0.69 -3.92
C GLY A 51 -3.51 -0.05 -4.51
N MET A 52 -2.46 -0.84 -4.69
CA MET A 52 -1.23 -0.40 -5.35
C MET A 52 -0.86 -1.35 -6.48
N GLY A 53 -0.37 -0.80 -7.59
CA GLY A 53 0.06 -1.62 -8.72
C GLY A 53 0.39 -0.80 -9.96
N GLY A 54 0.82 -1.50 -11.02
CA GLY A 54 0.97 -0.92 -12.35
C GLY A 54 -0.39 -0.67 -13.01
N GLN A 55 -0.46 -0.78 -14.34
CA GLN A 55 -1.69 -0.57 -15.13
C GLN A 55 -2.92 -1.28 -14.52
N ALA A 56 -3.81 -0.53 -13.85
CA ALA A 56 -5.08 -0.96 -13.26
C ALA A 56 -4.98 -2.19 -12.32
N ALA A 57 -3.81 -2.48 -11.75
CA ALA A 57 -3.63 -3.67 -10.93
C ALA A 57 -4.01 -3.41 -9.45
N GLY A 58 -3.97 -2.15 -9.00
CA GLY A 58 -4.34 -1.75 -7.64
C GLY A 58 -5.84 -1.92 -7.37
N GLU A 59 -6.70 -1.46 -8.30
CA GLU A 59 -8.16 -1.60 -8.19
C GLU A 59 -8.61 -3.08 -8.08
N VAL A 60 -7.96 -3.98 -8.81
CA VAL A 60 -8.25 -5.42 -8.78
C VAL A 60 -7.84 -5.99 -7.42
N ALA A 61 -6.65 -5.65 -6.94
CA ALA A 61 -6.13 -6.15 -5.67
C ALA A 61 -6.99 -5.70 -4.48
N SER A 62 -7.28 -4.41 -4.37
CA SER A 62 -8.10 -3.89 -3.27
C SER A 62 -9.53 -4.44 -3.33
N SER A 63 -10.09 -4.58 -4.53
CA SER A 63 -11.43 -5.12 -4.72
C SER A 63 -11.56 -6.59 -4.32
N GLU A 64 -10.57 -7.42 -4.68
CA GLU A 64 -10.56 -8.83 -4.31
C GLU A 64 -10.42 -9.02 -2.79
N VAL A 65 -9.54 -8.25 -2.15
CA VAL A 65 -9.33 -8.33 -0.70
C VAL A 65 -10.59 -7.94 0.08
N ILE A 66 -11.25 -6.85 -0.31
CA ILE A 66 -12.50 -6.45 0.33
C ILE A 66 -13.57 -7.53 0.12
N SER A 67 -13.76 -8.01 -1.12
CA SER A 67 -14.76 -9.04 -1.44
C SER A 67 -14.57 -10.31 -0.62
N THR A 68 -13.33 -10.72 -0.39
CA THR A 68 -12.96 -11.86 0.46
C THR A 68 -13.35 -11.63 1.93
N ILE A 69 -13.15 -10.41 2.44
CA ILE A 69 -13.35 -10.12 3.86
C ILE A 69 -14.82 -9.82 4.18
N VAL A 70 -15.62 -9.33 3.23
CA VAL A 70 -17.07 -9.08 3.40
C VAL A 70 -17.82 -10.30 3.94
N GLU A 71 -17.40 -11.52 3.61
CA GLU A 71 -17.99 -12.76 4.14
C GLU A 71 -18.00 -12.82 5.69
N LEU A 72 -17.12 -12.07 6.36
CA LEU A 72 -17.07 -12.00 7.82
C LEU A 72 -18.22 -11.21 8.46
N ASP A 73 -18.94 -10.39 7.68
CA ASP A 73 -20.10 -9.63 8.16
C ASP A 73 -21.31 -10.55 8.39
N GLU A 74 -21.44 -11.62 7.57
CA GLU A 74 -22.58 -12.56 7.60
C GLU A 74 -22.47 -13.59 8.74
N ASP A 75 -21.27 -14.09 9.05
CA ASP A 75 -21.06 -15.16 10.04
C ASP A 75 -20.72 -14.62 11.44
N VAL A 76 -21.25 -15.23 12.50
CA VAL A 76 -20.86 -14.92 13.90
C VAL A 76 -19.70 -15.81 14.30
N PRO A 77 -18.46 -15.30 14.50
CA PRO A 77 -17.34 -16.11 14.96
C PRO A 77 -17.63 -16.60 16.38
N GLY A 78 -18.05 -17.86 16.48
CA GLY A 78 -18.15 -18.56 17.74
C GLY A 78 -16.75 -18.85 18.28
N SER A 79 -16.20 -17.90 19.04
CA SER A 79 -15.08 -18.03 20.00
C SER A 79 -13.67 -17.54 19.64
N ASP A 80 -13.26 -17.42 18.38
CA ASP A 80 -11.91 -16.92 18.05
C ASP A 80 -11.88 -15.92 16.88
N ILE A 81 -12.13 -14.66 17.23
CA ILE A 81 -12.15 -13.53 16.29
C ILE A 81 -10.82 -13.34 15.57
N LEU A 82 -9.69 -13.58 16.25
CA LEU A 82 -8.36 -13.35 15.68
C LEU A 82 -8.00 -14.44 14.69
N THR A 83 -8.31 -15.69 14.99
CA THR A 83 -8.12 -16.79 14.04
C THR A 83 -8.99 -16.60 12.80
N THR A 84 -10.24 -16.17 12.96
CA THR A 84 -11.12 -15.86 11.82
C THR A 84 -10.54 -14.74 10.95
N LEU A 85 -10.16 -13.60 11.55
CA LEU A 85 -9.52 -12.50 10.83
C LEU A 85 -8.24 -12.93 10.12
N GLY A 86 -7.32 -13.57 10.84
CA GLY A 86 -6.05 -14.04 10.28
C GLY A 86 -6.23 -15.04 9.14
N SER A 87 -7.18 -15.97 9.26
CA SER A 87 -7.48 -16.92 8.18
C SER A 87 -8.10 -16.26 6.96
N SER A 88 -8.94 -15.23 7.14
CA SER A 88 -9.54 -14.48 6.04
C SER A 88 -8.48 -13.65 5.29
N VAL A 89 -7.56 -13.01 6.00
CA VAL A 89 -6.43 -12.29 5.39
C VAL A 89 -5.48 -13.24 4.65
N ALA A 90 -5.17 -14.40 5.22
CA ALA A 90 -4.36 -15.41 4.55
C ALA A 90 -5.05 -15.92 3.26
N ARG A 91 -6.37 -16.12 3.29
CA ARG A 91 -7.16 -16.46 2.12
C ARG A 91 -7.13 -15.37 1.06
N ALA A 92 -7.26 -14.10 1.46
CA ALA A 92 -7.21 -12.96 0.55
C ALA A 92 -5.84 -12.88 -0.16
N ASN A 93 -4.74 -13.00 0.59
CA ASN A 93 -3.39 -13.01 0.03
C ASN A 93 -3.16 -14.19 -0.93
N GLU A 94 -3.73 -15.36 -0.62
CA GLU A 94 -3.69 -16.53 -1.51
C GLU A 94 -4.45 -16.27 -2.82
N GLN A 95 -5.64 -15.66 -2.78
CA GLN A 95 -6.40 -15.32 -3.99
C GLN A 95 -5.63 -14.34 -4.88
N LEU A 96 -5.03 -13.29 -4.30
CA LEU A 96 -4.17 -12.38 -5.06
C LEU A 96 -3.03 -13.12 -5.75
N ARG A 97 -2.40 -14.08 -5.08
CA ARG A 97 -1.32 -14.87 -5.69
C ARG A 97 -1.83 -15.71 -6.86
N VAL A 98 -2.97 -16.39 -6.70
CA VAL A 98 -3.60 -17.17 -7.77
C VAL A 98 -3.91 -16.28 -8.98
N MET A 99 -4.40 -15.07 -8.76
CA MET A 99 -4.65 -14.11 -9.85
C MET A 99 -3.37 -13.72 -10.60
N VAL A 100 -2.26 -13.46 -9.92
CA VAL A 100 -0.96 -13.19 -10.56
C VAL A 100 -0.41 -14.41 -11.30
N GLU A 101 -0.63 -15.62 -10.77
CA GLU A 101 -0.26 -16.87 -11.45
C GLU A 101 -1.07 -17.10 -12.74
N GLU A 102 -2.36 -16.71 -12.75
CA GLU A 102 -3.24 -16.82 -13.91
C GLU A 102 -3.01 -15.72 -14.96
N ASP A 103 -2.78 -14.48 -14.52
CA ASP A 103 -2.45 -13.34 -15.36
C ASP A 103 -1.16 -12.64 -14.90
N PRO A 104 -0.02 -12.94 -15.56
CA PRO A 104 1.25 -12.29 -15.26
C PRO A 104 1.27 -10.77 -15.47
N GLN A 105 0.27 -10.17 -16.14
CA GLN A 105 0.16 -8.71 -16.24
C GLN A 105 -0.17 -8.04 -14.90
N LEU A 106 -0.72 -8.81 -13.95
CA LEU A 106 -1.00 -8.37 -12.59
C LEU A 106 0.23 -8.46 -11.67
N GLU A 107 1.41 -8.82 -12.21
CA GLU A 107 2.65 -8.87 -11.43
C GLU A 107 2.94 -7.51 -10.77
N GLY A 108 3.17 -7.55 -9.46
CA GLY A 108 3.38 -6.35 -8.65
C GLY A 108 2.10 -5.72 -8.10
N MET A 109 0.92 -6.30 -8.36
CA MET A 109 -0.30 -5.87 -7.67
C MET A 109 -0.23 -6.15 -6.18
N GLY A 110 -0.78 -5.24 -5.39
CA GLY A 110 -0.90 -5.41 -3.96
C GLY A 110 -1.91 -4.46 -3.38
N THR A 111 -2.20 -4.64 -2.10
CA THR A 111 -3.10 -3.73 -1.41
C THR A 111 -2.82 -3.72 0.07
N THR A 112 -3.10 -2.59 0.72
CA THR A 112 -3.19 -2.51 2.17
C THR A 112 -4.51 -3.11 2.64
N LEU A 113 -4.62 -3.35 3.94
CA LEU A 113 -5.86 -3.75 4.56
C LEU A 113 -5.89 -3.29 6.00
N THR A 114 -6.92 -2.53 6.36
CA THR A 114 -7.28 -2.26 7.74
C THR A 114 -8.74 -2.61 7.95
N ALA A 115 -9.03 -3.57 8.83
CA ALA A 115 -10.39 -3.98 9.11
C ALA A 115 -10.68 -4.14 10.60
N LEU A 116 -11.90 -3.77 10.98
CA LEU A 116 -12.47 -3.87 12.31
C LEU A 116 -13.68 -4.81 12.24
N LEU A 117 -13.64 -5.90 13.02
CA LEU A 117 -14.74 -6.86 13.12
C LEU A 117 -15.38 -6.81 14.50
N TRP A 118 -16.68 -6.56 14.52
CA TRP A 118 -17.51 -6.43 15.70
C TRP A 118 -18.19 -7.74 16.07
N THR A 119 -18.15 -8.07 17.36
CA THR A 119 -18.79 -9.29 17.92
C THR A 119 -19.81 -8.97 19.02
N GLY A 120 -20.22 -7.71 19.17
CA GLY A 120 -21.14 -7.26 20.23
C GLY A 120 -20.40 -6.66 21.43
N GLN A 121 -19.40 -7.37 21.95
CA GLN A 121 -18.67 -6.99 23.17
C GLN A 121 -17.21 -6.64 22.94
N ARG A 122 -16.67 -7.04 21.78
CA ARG A 122 -15.25 -6.88 21.43
C ARG A 122 -15.11 -6.51 19.97
N LEU A 123 -14.02 -5.79 19.69
CA LEU A 123 -13.60 -5.42 18.36
C LEU A 123 -12.29 -6.13 18.03
N GLY A 124 -12.28 -6.91 16.96
CA GLY A 124 -11.06 -7.44 16.37
C GLY A 124 -10.51 -6.45 15.37
N LEU A 125 -9.23 -6.12 15.46
CA LEU A 125 -8.51 -5.30 14.50
C LEU A 125 -7.52 -6.18 13.74
N VAL A 126 -7.54 -6.07 12.42
CA VAL A 126 -6.50 -6.61 11.54
C VAL A 126 -5.93 -5.48 10.69
N HIS A 127 -4.61 -5.44 10.56
CA HIS A 127 -3.92 -4.37 9.84
C HIS A 127 -2.68 -4.86 9.07
N VAL A 128 -2.57 -4.41 7.83
CA VAL A 128 -1.42 -4.57 6.93
C VAL A 128 -1.30 -3.31 6.07
N GLY A 129 -0.22 -2.55 6.20
CA GLY A 129 0.10 -1.44 5.29
C GLY A 129 0.14 -0.12 6.04
N ASP A 130 -0.27 0.97 5.40
CA ASP A 130 -0.26 2.33 5.97
C ASP A 130 -1.64 2.99 5.99
N SER A 131 -2.68 2.28 5.59
CA SER A 131 -4.05 2.61 5.99
C SER A 131 -4.15 2.66 7.52
N ARG A 132 -4.92 3.60 8.06
CA ARG A 132 -4.95 3.86 9.50
C ARG A 132 -6.33 3.65 10.08
N ALA A 133 -6.35 3.16 11.32
CA ALA A 133 -7.54 3.24 12.16
C ALA A 133 -7.26 4.10 13.40
N TYR A 134 -8.27 4.86 13.80
CA TYR A 134 -8.26 5.71 14.98
C TYR A 134 -9.48 5.43 15.86
N LEU A 135 -9.32 5.66 17.15
CA LEU A 135 -10.37 5.66 18.16
C LEU A 135 -10.43 7.04 18.80
N LEU A 136 -11.58 7.69 18.71
CA LEU A 136 -11.92 8.84 19.52
C LEU A 136 -12.72 8.36 20.73
N ARG A 137 -12.15 8.56 21.92
CA ARG A 137 -12.80 8.23 23.20
C ARG A 137 -12.54 9.35 24.19
N ASP A 138 -13.59 9.78 24.88
CA ASP A 138 -13.52 10.86 25.89
C ASP A 138 -12.89 12.15 25.36
N GLY A 139 -13.06 12.42 24.05
CA GLY A 139 -12.50 13.60 23.37
C GLY A 139 -11.01 13.51 23.03
N VAL A 140 -10.38 12.35 23.15
CA VAL A 140 -8.97 12.12 22.78
C VAL A 140 -8.90 11.19 21.57
N LEU A 141 -8.27 11.65 20.49
CA LEU A 141 -8.02 10.83 19.31
C LEU A 141 -6.76 9.99 19.50
N THR A 142 -6.86 8.67 19.33
CA THR A 142 -5.71 7.75 19.41
C THR A 142 -5.64 6.90 18.16
N GLN A 143 -4.47 6.87 17.51
CA GLN A 143 -4.21 5.91 16.43
C GLN A 143 -4.10 4.49 17.01
N ILE A 144 -4.85 3.55 16.45
CA ILE A 144 -4.94 2.17 16.97
C ILE A 144 -4.19 1.15 16.13
N THR A 145 -3.72 1.55 14.94
CA THR A 145 -2.84 0.80 14.04
C THR A 145 -1.43 1.40 14.04
N GLN A 146 -0.44 0.64 13.59
CA GLN A 146 0.92 1.13 13.39
C GLN A 146 1.32 0.91 11.93
N ASP A 147 1.72 1.99 11.26
CA ASP A 147 2.00 1.96 9.83
C ASP A 147 3.17 1.02 9.50
N HIS A 148 2.99 0.16 8.51
CA HIS A 148 4.03 -0.68 7.95
C HIS A 148 4.86 0.05 6.88
N THR A 149 5.31 1.26 7.17
CA THR A 149 6.15 2.07 6.28
C THR A 149 7.62 2.04 6.69
N TRP A 150 8.51 2.38 5.75
CA TRP A 150 9.94 2.50 6.03
C TRP A 150 10.23 3.58 7.07
N VAL A 151 9.52 4.71 7.00
CA VAL A 151 9.71 5.81 7.96
C VAL A 151 9.26 5.43 9.36
N GLN A 152 8.17 4.67 9.50
CA GLN A 152 7.74 4.18 10.82
C GLN A 152 8.82 3.31 11.46
N ARG A 153 9.48 2.44 10.68
CA ARG A 153 10.61 1.66 11.18
C ARG A 153 11.77 2.53 11.65
N LEU A 154 12.08 3.62 10.93
CA LEU A 154 13.13 4.55 11.35
C LEU A 154 12.77 5.28 12.65
N VAL A 155 11.49 5.62 12.84
CA VAL A 155 10.97 6.17 14.10
C VAL A 155 11.11 5.15 15.24
N ASP A 156 10.70 3.90 15.01
CA ASP A 156 10.79 2.82 16.00
C ASP A 156 12.25 2.52 16.41
N GLU A 157 13.20 2.64 15.47
CA GLU A 157 14.64 2.51 15.71
C GLU A 157 15.26 3.76 16.37
N GLY A 158 14.49 4.84 16.57
CA GLY A 158 14.94 6.12 17.11
C GLY A 158 15.90 6.88 16.19
N ARG A 159 15.88 6.58 14.89
CA ARG A 159 16.77 7.18 13.88
C ARG A 159 16.26 8.50 13.34
N ILE A 160 14.93 8.67 13.35
CA ILE A 160 14.24 9.92 13.01
C ILE A 160 13.13 10.14 14.04
N THR A 161 12.69 11.39 14.15
CA THR A 161 11.51 11.78 14.94
C THR A 161 10.21 11.60 14.15
N GLU A 162 9.06 11.57 14.83
CA GLU A 162 7.75 11.52 14.17
C GLU A 162 7.53 12.73 13.25
N GLU A 163 8.00 13.91 13.65
CA GLU A 163 7.92 15.12 12.84
C GLU A 163 8.76 15.01 11.56
N GLU A 164 9.96 14.44 11.64
CA GLU A 164 10.81 14.18 10.47
C GLU A 164 10.20 13.14 9.54
N ALA A 165 9.50 12.13 10.07
CA ALA A 165 8.84 11.10 9.27
C ALA A 165 7.78 11.69 8.32
N THR A 166 7.02 12.70 8.76
CA THR A 166 5.96 13.33 7.93
C THR A 166 6.49 14.03 6.67
N THR A 167 7.73 14.54 6.72
CA THR A 167 8.36 15.29 5.62
C THR A 167 9.38 14.46 4.83
N HIS A 168 9.58 13.20 5.22
CA HIS A 168 10.59 12.35 4.61
C HIS A 168 10.23 12.00 3.15
N PRO A 169 11.20 12.03 2.21
CA PRO A 169 10.95 11.74 0.79
C PRO A 169 10.37 10.34 0.51
N GLN A 170 10.68 9.37 1.39
CA GLN A 170 10.22 7.98 1.29
C GLN A 170 9.14 7.64 2.33
N ARG A 171 8.30 8.61 2.72
CA ARG A 171 7.25 8.39 3.72
C ARG A 171 6.20 7.37 3.32
N SER A 172 5.85 7.31 2.04
CA SER A 172 4.89 6.35 1.48
C SER A 172 5.54 5.04 1.01
N LEU A 173 6.80 4.78 1.38
CA LEU A 173 7.46 3.53 1.03
C LEU A 173 6.98 2.42 1.96
N LEU A 174 6.06 1.60 1.46
CA LEU A 174 5.51 0.45 2.17
C LEU A 174 6.52 -0.68 2.35
N MET A 175 6.53 -1.26 3.54
CA MET A 175 7.34 -2.42 3.92
C MET A 175 6.52 -3.71 3.94
N ARG A 176 5.19 -3.61 4.09
CA ARG A 176 4.27 -4.75 4.07
C ARG A 176 3.00 -4.35 3.34
N ALA A 177 2.58 -5.20 2.41
CA ALA A 177 1.30 -5.14 1.73
C ALA A 177 0.86 -6.57 1.37
N LEU A 178 -0.44 -6.77 1.17
CA LEU A 178 -0.96 -8.01 0.61
C LEU A 178 -0.56 -8.09 -0.87
N GLY A 179 -0.25 -9.29 -1.37
CA GLY A 179 0.20 -9.51 -2.76
C GLY A 179 1.71 -9.37 -2.99
N SER A 180 2.47 -8.71 -2.11
CA SER A 180 3.92 -8.47 -2.30
C SER A 180 4.85 -9.62 -1.86
N GLY A 181 4.33 -10.75 -1.38
CA GLY A 181 5.15 -11.91 -0.98
C GLY A 181 4.37 -13.16 -0.56
N ASP A 182 5.10 -14.27 -0.39
CA ASP A 182 4.52 -15.60 -0.10
C ASP A 182 3.77 -15.67 1.24
N HIS A 183 4.24 -14.91 2.23
CA HIS A 183 3.66 -14.88 3.56
C HIS A 183 3.60 -13.44 4.08
N VAL A 184 2.39 -13.00 4.40
CA VAL A 184 2.13 -11.72 5.07
C VAL A 184 1.68 -12.05 6.49
N GLU A 185 2.41 -11.53 7.48
CA GLU A 185 2.02 -11.58 8.89
C GLU A 185 1.24 -10.30 9.21
N PRO A 186 -0.10 -10.36 9.36
CA PRO A 186 -0.89 -9.19 9.72
C PRO A 186 -0.81 -8.89 11.21
N ASP A 187 -0.92 -7.60 11.54
CA ASP A 187 -1.05 -7.17 12.93
C ASP A 187 -2.49 -7.44 13.40
N LEU A 188 -2.62 -8.28 14.42
CA LEU A 188 -3.90 -8.75 14.95
C LEU A 188 -4.04 -8.36 16.42
N SER A 189 -5.13 -7.67 16.76
CA SER A 189 -5.41 -7.30 18.16
C SER A 189 -6.90 -7.31 18.48
N VAL A 190 -7.23 -7.46 19.77
CA VAL A 190 -8.61 -7.36 20.27
C VAL A 190 -8.70 -6.16 21.20
N ARG A 191 -9.74 -5.35 21.03
CA ARG A 191 -10.00 -4.15 21.82
C ARG A 191 -11.36 -4.21 22.50
N GLU A 192 -11.42 -3.59 23.68
CA GLU A 192 -12.66 -3.37 24.43
C GLU A 192 -13.41 -2.19 23.82
N VAL A 193 -14.71 -2.38 23.61
CA VAL A 193 -15.58 -1.36 23.07
C VAL A 193 -16.50 -0.78 24.13
N ARG A 194 -16.74 0.53 24.04
CA ARG A 194 -17.61 1.28 24.94
C ARG A 194 -18.62 2.09 24.14
N ALA A 195 -19.80 2.30 24.73
CA ALA A 195 -20.76 3.25 24.20
C ALA A 195 -20.13 4.64 24.09
N GLY A 196 -20.38 5.34 22.99
CA GLY A 196 -19.81 6.64 22.69
C GLY A 196 -18.43 6.59 22.01
N ASP A 197 -17.83 5.42 21.82
CA ASP A 197 -16.63 5.30 20.99
C ASP A 197 -16.95 5.69 19.54
N ARG A 198 -16.05 6.45 18.92
CA ARG A 198 -16.08 6.75 17.48
C ARG A 198 -14.81 6.21 16.83
N TYR A 199 -14.98 5.38 15.82
CA TYR A 199 -13.89 4.80 15.03
C TYR A 199 -13.79 5.52 13.68
N LEU A 200 -12.56 5.79 13.27
CA LEU A 200 -12.22 6.24 11.92
C LEU A 200 -11.31 5.19 11.29
N ILE A 201 -11.61 4.73 10.08
CA ILE A 201 -10.68 3.99 9.22
C ILE A 201 -10.47 4.82 7.96
N CYS A 202 -9.23 4.99 7.52
CA CYS A 202 -8.92 5.74 6.31
C CYS A 202 -7.70 5.23 5.55
N SER A 203 -7.65 5.49 4.24
CA SER A 203 -6.45 5.36 3.42
C SER A 203 -5.45 6.49 3.72
N ASP A 204 -4.23 6.37 3.17
CA ASP A 204 -3.17 7.36 3.36
C ASP A 204 -3.51 8.71 2.71
N GLY A 205 -4.38 8.73 1.70
CA GLY A 205 -4.84 9.96 1.04
C GLY A 205 -5.59 10.92 1.96
N LEU A 206 -6.17 10.45 3.08
CA LEU A 206 -6.66 11.33 4.14
C LEU A 206 -5.50 11.77 5.05
N SER A 207 -4.82 10.80 5.66
CA SER A 207 -3.86 11.06 6.76
C SER A 207 -2.54 11.69 6.30
N GLY A 208 -2.24 11.63 5.00
CA GLY A 208 -1.07 12.26 4.37
C GLY A 208 -1.21 13.76 4.17
N VAL A 209 -2.44 14.30 4.16
CA VAL A 209 -2.71 15.74 3.98
C VAL A 209 -3.48 16.39 5.12
N VAL A 210 -4.27 15.62 5.88
CA VAL A 210 -5.01 16.12 7.04
C VAL A 210 -4.25 15.79 8.32
N SER A 211 -3.92 16.83 9.09
CA SER A 211 -3.15 16.68 10.33
C SER A 211 -3.95 15.97 11.43
N HIS A 212 -3.25 15.33 12.37
CA HIS A 212 -3.87 14.67 13.53
C HIS A 212 -4.80 15.60 14.32
N GLN A 213 -4.38 16.85 14.53
CA GLN A 213 -5.18 17.85 15.25
C GLN A 213 -6.48 18.18 14.50
N THR A 214 -6.41 18.32 13.17
CA THR A 214 -7.60 18.56 12.34
C THR A 214 -8.55 17.35 12.34
N LEU A 215 -8.01 16.12 12.34
CA LEU A 215 -8.81 14.92 12.48
C LEU A 215 -9.52 14.89 13.84
N GLU A 216 -8.82 15.18 14.93
CA GLU A 216 -9.37 15.22 16.28
C GLU A 216 -10.49 16.26 16.41
N ASP A 217 -10.26 17.49 15.92
CA ASP A 217 -11.26 18.56 15.92
C ASP A 217 -12.52 18.18 15.11
N THR A 218 -12.32 17.57 13.94
CA THR A 218 -13.43 17.18 13.05
C THR A 218 -14.23 16.02 13.63
N LEU A 219 -13.57 14.99 14.15
CA LEU A 219 -14.22 13.83 14.76
C LEU A 219 -14.92 14.19 16.07
N SER A 220 -14.38 15.16 16.82
CA SER A 220 -14.98 15.67 18.05
C SER A 220 -16.20 16.56 17.81
N SER A 221 -16.47 16.94 16.56
CA SER A 221 -17.71 17.62 16.21
C SER A 221 -18.91 16.66 16.39
N TYR A 222 -20.00 17.17 16.96
CA TYR A 222 -21.23 16.39 17.21
C TYR A 222 -22.05 16.08 15.93
N GLN A 223 -21.38 16.01 14.77
CA GLN A 223 -22.00 15.68 13.49
C GLN A 223 -22.27 14.17 13.38
N GLY A 224 -23.22 13.81 12.51
CA GLY A 224 -23.47 12.41 12.19
C GLY A 224 -22.31 11.78 11.39
N PRO A 225 -22.21 10.44 11.33
CA PRO A 225 -21.15 9.77 10.57
C PRO A 225 -21.04 10.22 9.11
N GLN A 226 -22.18 10.38 8.42
CA GLN A 226 -22.23 10.78 7.01
C GLN A 226 -21.65 12.18 6.78
N GLU A 227 -22.08 13.16 7.57
CA GLU A 227 -21.59 14.54 7.50
C GLU A 227 -20.09 14.62 7.82
N THR A 228 -19.64 13.82 8.78
CA THR A 228 -18.23 13.73 9.16
C THR A 228 -17.37 13.16 8.02
N VAL A 229 -17.84 12.11 7.34
CA VAL A 229 -17.17 11.55 6.16
C VAL A 229 -17.05 12.60 5.05
N GLU A 230 -18.13 13.31 4.74
CA GLU A 230 -18.14 14.36 3.70
C GLU A 230 -17.17 15.51 4.05
N GLU A 231 -17.14 15.96 5.31
CA GLU A 231 -16.22 17.00 5.76
C GLU A 231 -14.75 16.54 5.67
N LEU A 232 -14.45 15.30 6.08
CA LEU A 232 -13.09 14.74 6.01
C LEU A 232 -12.59 14.63 4.57
N ILE A 233 -13.43 14.18 3.64
CA ILE A 233 -13.08 14.15 2.21
C ILE A 233 -12.85 15.57 1.70
N GLN A 234 -13.70 16.53 2.05
CA GLN A 234 -13.50 17.93 1.66
C GLN A 234 -12.24 18.55 2.24
N LEU A 235 -11.84 18.18 3.46
CA LEU A 235 -10.58 18.62 4.07
C LEU A 235 -9.38 18.06 3.31
N ALA A 236 -9.41 16.77 2.95
CA ALA A 236 -8.35 16.16 2.16
C ALA A 236 -8.22 16.79 0.76
N LEU A 237 -9.35 17.06 0.11
CA LEU A 237 -9.39 17.79 -1.17
C LEU A 237 -8.85 19.22 -1.03
N ARG A 238 -9.21 19.94 0.04
CA ARG A 238 -8.63 21.27 0.33
C ARG A 238 -7.12 21.21 0.59
N GLY A 239 -6.61 20.09 1.09
CA GLY A 239 -5.19 19.78 1.23
C GLY A 239 -4.47 19.48 -0.09
N GLY A 240 -5.18 19.49 -1.22
CA GLY A 240 -4.66 19.25 -2.56
C GLY A 240 -5.07 17.91 -3.19
N GLY A 241 -5.65 17.00 -2.40
CA GLY A 241 -6.14 15.69 -2.87
C GLY A 241 -5.13 14.93 -3.74
N PRO A 242 -3.89 14.68 -3.26
CA PRO A 242 -2.85 14.07 -4.07
C PRO A 242 -3.07 12.58 -4.38
N ASP A 243 -3.93 11.92 -3.60
CA ASP A 243 -4.22 10.50 -3.71
C ASP A 243 -5.73 10.20 -3.65
N ASN A 244 -6.08 8.93 -3.84
CA ASN A 244 -7.39 8.39 -3.54
C ASN A 244 -7.68 8.53 -2.03
N ILE A 245 -8.92 8.90 -1.69
CA ILE A 245 -9.32 9.20 -0.32
C ILE A 245 -10.50 8.32 0.02
N THR A 246 -10.30 7.39 0.95
CA THR A 246 -11.37 6.53 1.46
C THR A 246 -11.46 6.63 2.97
N VAL A 247 -12.68 6.79 3.48
CA VAL A 247 -12.96 7.10 4.88
C VAL A 247 -14.19 6.34 5.35
N ILE A 248 -14.10 5.71 6.52
CA ILE A 248 -15.21 5.07 7.21
C ILE A 248 -15.29 5.64 8.63
N ILE A 249 -16.47 6.13 9.00
CA ILE A 249 -16.78 6.56 10.37
C ILE A 249 -17.79 5.59 10.96
N ALA A 250 -17.55 5.15 12.20
CA ALA A 250 -18.47 4.30 12.94
C ALA A 250 -18.60 4.73 14.39
N ASP A 251 -19.83 5.01 14.80
CA ASP A 251 -20.22 5.38 16.16
C ASP A 251 -20.80 4.18 16.89
N VAL A 252 -20.32 3.95 18.11
CA VAL A 252 -20.89 2.95 19.00
C VAL A 252 -22.01 3.56 19.80
N LEU A 253 -23.22 3.11 19.53
CA LEU A 253 -24.42 3.54 20.23
C LEU A 253 -24.81 2.51 21.27
N ASP A 254 -25.26 3.00 22.43
CA ASP A 254 -25.98 2.18 23.40
C ASP A 254 -27.44 2.13 22.98
N VAL A 255 -27.94 0.93 22.68
CA VAL A 255 -29.33 0.72 22.29
C VAL A 255 -30.02 0.05 23.46
N ASP A 256 -30.79 0.82 24.22
CA ASP A 256 -31.76 0.27 25.16
C ASP A 256 -32.92 -0.34 24.37
N ALA A 257 -33.38 -1.53 24.78
CA ALA A 257 -34.46 -2.27 24.12
C ALA A 257 -35.80 -1.50 23.99
N ASP A 258 -35.94 -0.38 24.72
CA ASP A 258 -37.13 0.48 24.72
C ASP A 258 -37.00 1.75 23.83
N ASP A 259 -35.80 2.07 23.31
CA ASP A 259 -35.57 3.30 22.54
C ASP A 259 -35.70 3.08 21.02
N THR A 260 -36.96 2.97 20.59
CA THR A 260 -37.35 2.80 19.17
C THR A 260 -36.83 3.88 18.22
N LEU A 261 -36.40 5.04 18.73
CA LEU A 261 -35.83 6.13 17.92
C LEU A 261 -34.35 5.88 17.57
N ALA A 262 -33.57 5.29 18.48
CA ALA A 262 -32.19 4.90 18.21
C ALA A 262 -32.13 3.76 17.19
N ALA A 263 -33.05 2.78 17.31
CA ALA A 263 -33.16 1.67 16.36
C ALA A 263 -33.52 2.14 14.93
N ALA A 264 -34.25 3.24 14.77
CA ALA A 264 -34.62 3.79 13.46
C ALA A 264 -33.47 4.54 12.75
N GLN A 265 -32.38 4.87 13.45
CA GLN A 265 -31.22 5.59 12.91
C GLN A 265 -29.99 4.71 12.66
N LEU A 266 -30.09 3.41 12.94
CA LEU A 266 -29.07 2.43 12.60
C LEU A 266 -29.15 2.13 11.10
N ASN A 267 -28.06 2.41 10.38
CA ASN A 267 -27.92 1.99 9.00
C ASN A 267 -27.63 0.48 8.99
N ASP A 268 -28.67 -0.35 8.86
CA ASP A 268 -28.49 -1.81 8.76
C ASP A 268 -28.07 -2.26 7.35
N THR A 269 -28.01 -1.34 6.40
CA THR A 269 -27.61 -1.63 5.02
C THR A 269 -26.11 -1.44 4.86
N PRO A 270 -25.35 -2.47 4.46
CA PRO A 270 -23.94 -2.31 4.17
C PRO A 270 -23.70 -1.28 3.06
N VAL A 271 -22.65 -0.48 3.24
CA VAL A 271 -22.17 0.53 2.29
C VAL A 271 -20.85 0.05 1.71
N VAL A 272 -20.78 -0.01 0.38
CA VAL A 272 -19.57 -0.36 -0.37
C VAL A 272 -19.12 0.86 -1.14
N VAL A 273 -17.83 1.20 -1.09
CA VAL A 273 -17.25 2.39 -1.71
C VAL A 273 -15.94 2.08 -2.44
N GLY A 274 -15.51 2.98 -3.33
CA GLY A 274 -14.28 2.84 -4.11
C GLY A 274 -14.40 1.85 -5.27
N ALA A 275 -13.29 1.25 -5.68
CA ALA A 275 -13.18 0.38 -6.85
C ALA A 275 -14.18 -0.80 -6.83
N VAL A 276 -14.43 -1.41 -5.67
CA VAL A 276 -15.44 -2.49 -5.53
C VAL A 276 -16.83 -2.01 -5.96
N ALA A 277 -17.21 -0.79 -5.58
CA ALA A 277 -18.53 -0.25 -5.90
C ALA A 277 -18.67 0.02 -7.40
N GLU A 278 -17.62 0.52 -8.04
CA GLU A 278 -17.59 0.77 -9.49
C GLU A 278 -17.66 -0.54 -10.29
N ASN A 279 -16.92 -1.57 -9.88
CA ASN A 279 -16.95 -2.89 -10.49
C ASN A 279 -18.33 -3.56 -10.39
N GLN A 280 -19.02 -3.41 -9.27
CA GLN A 280 -20.40 -3.89 -9.12
C GLN A 280 -21.37 -3.12 -10.03
N GLN A 281 -21.18 -1.81 -10.22
CA GLN A 281 -22.00 -1.02 -11.13
C GLN A 281 -21.74 -1.35 -12.60
N GLN A 282 -20.49 -1.61 -12.99
CA GLN A 282 -20.14 -2.04 -14.35
C GLN A 282 -20.67 -3.45 -14.65
N SER A 283 -20.56 -4.37 -13.69
CA SER A 283 -21.10 -5.74 -13.81
C SER A 283 -22.63 -5.80 -13.74
N GLY A 284 -23.27 -4.92 -12.96
CA GLY A 284 -24.73 -4.81 -12.83
C GLY A 284 -25.41 -3.95 -13.91
N GLY A 285 -24.66 -3.04 -14.55
CA GLY A 285 -25.16 -2.05 -15.50
C GLY A 285 -25.71 -2.62 -16.81
N ALA A 286 -25.24 -3.80 -17.22
CA ALA A 286 -25.81 -4.50 -18.38
C ALA A 286 -27.23 -5.03 -18.12
N SER A 287 -27.60 -5.30 -16.86
CA SER A 287 -28.92 -5.82 -16.51
C SER A 287 -29.94 -4.72 -16.18
N LEU A 288 -29.51 -3.63 -15.53
CA LEU A 288 -30.36 -2.56 -15.00
C LEU A 288 -30.83 -1.52 -16.04
N GLN A 289 -30.20 -1.47 -17.22
CA GLN A 289 -30.67 -0.61 -18.31
C GLN A 289 -31.80 -1.22 -19.14
N THR A 290 -32.13 -2.50 -18.91
CA THR A 290 -33.24 -3.14 -19.61
C THR A 290 -34.56 -2.96 -18.85
N PRO A 291 -35.70 -2.77 -19.54
CA PRO A 291 -37.02 -2.81 -18.90
C PRO A 291 -37.28 -4.09 -18.08
N ALA A 292 -36.60 -5.20 -18.43
CA ALA A 292 -36.69 -6.47 -17.72
C ALA A 292 -35.91 -6.46 -16.38
N GLY A 293 -34.74 -5.83 -16.33
CA GLY A 293 -33.97 -5.68 -15.08
C GLY A 293 -34.72 -4.84 -14.04
N ARG A 294 -35.31 -3.72 -14.48
CA ARG A 294 -36.14 -2.86 -13.62
C ARG A 294 -37.39 -3.58 -13.08
N ALA A 295 -37.96 -4.51 -13.87
CA ALA A 295 -39.11 -5.31 -13.44
C ALA A 295 -38.73 -6.43 -12.45
N ALA A 296 -37.52 -6.98 -12.54
CA ALA A 296 -37.03 -8.00 -11.60
C ALA A 296 -36.76 -7.40 -10.21
N GLU A 297 -36.31 -6.15 -10.14
CA GLU A 297 -36.03 -5.43 -8.90
C GLU A 297 -37.31 -5.03 -8.14
N LEU A 298 -38.35 -4.62 -8.87
CA LEU A 298 -39.70 -4.40 -8.32
C LEU A 298 -40.34 -5.69 -7.78
N ARG A 299 -39.99 -6.84 -8.36
CA ARG A 299 -40.47 -8.15 -7.88
C ARG A 299 -39.72 -8.62 -6.63
N ARG A 300 -38.44 -8.26 -6.50
CA ARG A 300 -37.61 -8.59 -5.33
C ARG A 300 -38.00 -7.77 -4.09
N SER A 301 -38.37 -6.51 -4.26
CA SER A 301 -38.90 -5.64 -3.19
C SER A 301 -40.31 -5.99 -2.71
N GLN A 302 -41.10 -6.71 -3.52
CA GLN A 302 -42.45 -7.18 -3.13
C GLN A 302 -42.46 -8.54 -2.42
N GLN A 303 -41.33 -9.24 -2.34
CA GLN A 303 -41.29 -10.62 -1.85
C GLN A 303 -40.42 -10.76 -0.59
N ALA A 304 -40.68 -9.90 0.40
CA ALA A 304 -40.29 -10.11 1.79
C ALA A 304 -41.55 -10.31 2.65
N VAL A 305 -42.11 -11.52 2.61
CA VAL A 305 -43.12 -12.01 3.57
C VAL A 305 -42.73 -13.46 3.92
N PRO A 306 -42.64 -13.85 5.21
CA PRO A 306 -42.13 -15.17 5.61
C PRO A 306 -43.14 -16.29 5.30
N PRO A 307 -42.72 -17.50 4.90
CA PRO A 307 -43.65 -18.60 4.65
C PRO A 307 -44.06 -19.30 5.95
N GLN A 308 -45.33 -19.16 6.32
CA GLN A 308 -46.02 -20.06 7.24
C GLN A 308 -46.86 -21.08 6.46
N SER A 309 -46.59 -22.36 6.74
CA SER A 309 -47.49 -23.53 6.74
C SER A 309 -48.61 -23.63 5.68
N ALA A 310 -48.42 -24.54 4.71
CA ALA A 310 -49.48 -25.02 3.83
C ALA A 310 -50.22 -26.23 4.45
N PRO A 311 -51.57 -26.31 4.35
CA PRO A 311 -52.37 -27.46 4.76
C PRO A 311 -52.59 -28.47 3.62
N THR A 312 -52.67 -29.75 4.01
CA THR A 312 -52.94 -30.94 3.19
C THR A 312 -54.37 -31.01 2.63
N PRO A 313 -54.60 -31.58 1.43
CA PRO A 313 -55.92 -32.02 0.96
C PRO A 313 -56.21 -33.52 1.27
N PRO A 314 -57.50 -33.94 1.25
CA PRO A 314 -57.97 -35.19 1.84
C PRO A 314 -58.02 -36.41 0.90
N GLU A 315 -58.23 -37.56 1.54
CA GLU A 315 -58.31 -38.94 1.07
C GLU A 315 -59.44 -39.29 0.07
N GLY A 316 -59.24 -40.39 -0.66
CA GLY A 316 -60.27 -41.15 -1.40
C GLY A 316 -59.66 -42.17 -2.36
N SER A 317 -59.17 -43.32 -1.88
CA SER A 317 -59.85 -44.63 -1.86
C SER A 317 -59.73 -45.48 -3.15
N PHE A 318 -58.93 -46.56 -3.11
CA PHE A 318 -59.35 -47.90 -3.59
C PHE A 318 -58.39 -49.04 -3.16
N GLY A 319 -58.78 -49.78 -2.11
CA GLY A 319 -58.79 -51.26 -1.97
C GLY A 319 -57.52 -52.18 -2.06
N PRO A 320 -57.54 -53.39 -1.45
CA PRO A 320 -56.41 -54.04 -0.74
C PRO A 320 -56.16 -55.51 -1.21
N PRO A 321 -55.62 -56.51 -0.44
CA PRO A 321 -54.86 -56.53 0.84
C PRO A 321 -53.61 -57.47 0.91
N GLY A 322 -52.89 -57.45 2.05
CA GLY A 322 -52.07 -58.55 2.61
C GLY A 322 -50.63 -58.13 2.98
N SER A 323 -49.99 -58.46 4.11
CA SER A 323 -50.26 -59.21 5.35
C SER A 323 -48.99 -59.18 6.22
N GLY A 324 -49.11 -59.14 7.57
CA GLY A 324 -48.04 -59.49 8.55
C GLY A 324 -47.58 -58.34 9.47
N THR A 325 -48.22 -58.07 10.61
CA THR A 325 -47.81 -58.48 12.00
C THR A 325 -46.31 -58.26 12.30
N GLY A 326 -45.88 -57.25 13.07
CA GLY A 326 -45.97 -57.14 14.54
C GLY A 326 -44.77 -57.86 15.21
N ALA A 327 -44.00 -57.35 16.18
CA ALA A 327 -44.18 -56.24 17.11
C ALA A 327 -42.86 -55.96 17.88
N ALA A 328 -42.82 -54.80 18.54
CA ALA A 328 -42.27 -54.55 19.89
C ALA A 328 -40.74 -54.45 20.14
N ALA A 329 -40.30 -53.21 20.42
CA ALA A 329 -39.30 -52.86 21.45
C ALA A 329 -39.93 -53.02 22.88
N PRO A 330 -39.25 -52.87 24.06
CA PRO A 330 -38.07 -52.04 24.39
C PRO A 330 -37.17 -52.68 25.53
N PRO A 331 -36.55 -51.95 26.51
CA PRO A 331 -35.31 -51.15 26.48
C PRO A 331 -34.24 -51.63 27.54
N PRO A 332 -33.41 -50.79 28.24
CA PRO A 332 -31.94 -50.84 28.19
C PRO A 332 -31.25 -51.24 29.51
N GLN A 333 -29.92 -51.50 29.50
CA GLN A 333 -29.06 -51.42 30.71
C GLN A 333 -27.55 -51.48 30.43
N ASP A 334 -26.84 -50.50 31.00
CA ASP A 334 -25.57 -50.52 31.74
C ASP A 334 -24.35 -51.37 31.30
N GLY A 335 -23.25 -50.64 31.07
CA GLY A 335 -22.05 -50.71 31.91
C GLY A 335 -21.07 -51.89 31.77
N GLY A 336 -19.79 -51.57 31.52
CA GLY A 336 -18.67 -52.34 32.10
C GLY A 336 -17.52 -52.77 31.18
N TYR A 337 -16.39 -52.05 31.30
CA TYR A 337 -14.99 -52.49 31.32
C TYR A 337 -14.45 -53.59 30.36
N GLY A 338 -13.40 -53.22 29.63
CA GLY A 338 -12.40 -54.15 29.08
C GLY A 338 -11.19 -53.41 28.51
N GLY A 339 -10.14 -53.23 29.33
CA GLY A 339 -8.87 -52.63 28.92
C GLY A 339 -7.97 -53.60 28.17
N ALA A 340 -7.27 -53.08 27.15
CA ALA A 340 -6.13 -53.74 26.52
C ALA A 340 -4.99 -52.71 26.39
N TYR A 341 -3.91 -52.92 27.16
CA TYR A 341 -2.64 -52.23 26.99
C TYR A 341 -1.88 -52.85 25.80
N GLN A 342 -1.49 -52.03 24.84
CA GLN A 342 -0.50 -52.36 23.81
C GLN A 342 0.65 -51.36 23.93
N ASP A 343 1.85 -51.87 24.23
CA ASP A 343 3.09 -51.09 24.33
C ASP A 343 3.53 -50.54 22.96
N PRO A 344 4.03 -49.29 22.87
CA PRO A 344 4.64 -48.75 21.65
C PRO A 344 6.13 -49.12 21.51
N PRO A 345 6.66 -49.29 20.28
CA PRO A 345 8.06 -49.68 20.03
C PRO A 345 9.07 -48.51 20.21
N PRO A 346 10.37 -48.82 20.36
CA PRO A 346 11.37 -47.85 20.81
C PRO A 346 11.80 -46.85 19.73
N ARG A 347 11.95 -45.58 20.13
CA ARG A 347 12.34 -44.44 19.29
C ARG A 347 13.88 -44.35 19.15
N ARG A 348 14.45 -44.89 18.07
CA ARG A 348 15.78 -44.54 17.56
C ARG A 348 15.64 -43.96 16.14
N GLY A 349 15.75 -42.65 15.99
CA GLY A 349 15.66 -42.00 14.67
C GLY A 349 15.52 -40.47 14.67
N ARG A 350 15.27 -39.84 15.83
CA ARG A 350 15.13 -38.36 15.91
C ARG A 350 16.44 -37.59 15.75
N TRP A 351 17.59 -38.14 16.13
CA TRP A 351 18.90 -37.51 15.90
C TRP A 351 19.16 -37.36 14.40
N ILE A 352 19.07 -38.46 13.63
CA ILE A 352 19.50 -38.47 12.22
C ILE A 352 18.66 -37.49 11.40
N LYS A 353 17.35 -37.42 11.67
CA LYS A 353 16.45 -36.44 11.03
C LYS A 353 16.80 -35.00 11.40
N ARG A 354 17.22 -34.71 12.64
CA ARG A 354 17.66 -33.37 13.06
C ARG A 354 18.99 -32.97 12.41
N SER A 355 19.95 -33.90 12.30
CA SER A 355 21.23 -33.64 11.62
C SER A 355 21.06 -33.38 10.12
N LEU A 356 20.17 -34.12 9.45
CA LEU A 356 19.86 -33.88 8.04
C LEU A 356 19.21 -32.52 7.80
N LEU A 357 18.31 -32.10 8.70
CA LEU A 357 17.63 -30.81 8.58
C LEU A 357 18.58 -29.64 8.83
N ILE A 358 19.50 -29.77 9.79
CA ILE A 358 20.57 -28.78 10.02
C ILE A 358 21.50 -28.70 8.81
N ALA A 359 21.90 -29.84 8.23
CA ALA A 359 22.73 -29.87 7.03
C ALA A 359 22.05 -29.22 5.82
N LEU A 360 20.74 -29.44 5.65
CA LEU A 360 19.94 -28.80 4.61
C LEU A 360 19.93 -27.27 4.78
N VAL A 361 19.66 -26.78 6.00
CA VAL A 361 19.64 -25.34 6.31
C VAL A 361 21.02 -24.71 6.04
N LEU A 362 22.10 -25.36 6.46
CA LEU A 362 23.46 -24.88 6.19
C LEU A 362 23.78 -24.87 4.68
N ALA A 363 23.30 -25.85 3.92
CA ALA A 363 23.46 -25.89 2.47
C ALA A 363 22.69 -24.75 1.78
N VAL A 364 21.48 -24.44 2.23
CA VAL A 364 20.68 -23.32 1.71
C VAL A 364 21.35 -21.99 2.02
N ILE A 365 21.81 -21.78 3.26
CA ILE A 365 22.54 -20.57 3.66
C ILE A 365 23.83 -20.43 2.85
N GLY A 366 24.61 -21.51 2.74
CA GLY A 366 25.84 -21.51 1.94
C GLY A 366 25.58 -21.24 0.46
N GLY A 367 24.51 -21.81 -0.10
CA GLY A 367 24.06 -21.57 -1.48
C GLY A 367 23.66 -20.11 -1.70
N GLY A 368 22.87 -19.53 -0.80
CA GLY A 368 22.47 -18.12 -0.85
C GLY A 368 23.66 -17.16 -0.74
N LEU A 369 24.58 -17.41 0.19
CA LEU A 369 25.81 -16.63 0.33
C LEU A 369 26.70 -16.72 -0.92
N TYR A 370 26.82 -17.91 -1.51
CA TYR A 370 27.58 -18.10 -2.76
C TYR A 370 26.92 -17.41 -3.95
N ALA A 371 25.59 -17.50 -4.08
CA ALA A 371 24.84 -16.84 -5.14
C ALA A 371 24.97 -15.32 -5.05
N GLY A 372 24.81 -14.75 -3.84
CA GLY A 372 25.03 -13.33 -3.59
C GLY A 372 26.45 -12.88 -3.92
N TRP A 373 27.47 -13.62 -3.44
CA TRP A 373 28.87 -13.33 -3.75
C TRP A 373 29.15 -13.40 -5.26
N ARG A 374 28.60 -14.40 -5.96
CA ARG A 374 28.74 -14.54 -7.41
C ARG A 374 28.07 -13.38 -8.17
N TRP A 375 26.89 -12.95 -7.73
CA TRP A 375 26.18 -11.81 -8.33
C TRP A 375 26.94 -10.49 -8.13
N THR A 376 27.61 -10.29 -6.98
CA THR A 376 28.46 -9.09 -6.81
C THR A 376 29.62 -9.01 -7.81
N LYS A 377 30.10 -10.15 -8.33
CA LYS A 377 31.21 -10.22 -9.29
C LYS A 377 30.79 -9.96 -10.73
N THR A 378 29.50 -9.93 -11.03
CA THR A 378 28.97 -9.65 -12.39
C THR A 378 28.70 -8.18 -12.65
N GLN A 379 28.77 -7.32 -11.63
CA GLN A 379 28.45 -5.90 -11.72
C GLN A 379 29.69 -5.05 -12.05
N TYR A 380 29.52 -4.03 -12.90
CA TYR A 380 30.54 -3.06 -13.25
C TYR A 380 30.03 -1.65 -13.00
N PHE A 381 30.93 -0.71 -12.70
CA PHE A 381 30.56 0.70 -12.65
C PHE A 381 31.71 1.61 -13.03
N VAL A 382 31.35 2.79 -13.52
CA VAL A 382 32.28 3.87 -13.85
C VAL A 382 32.20 4.91 -12.74
N GLY A 383 33.33 5.21 -12.11
CA GLY A 383 33.41 6.12 -10.97
C GLY A 383 34.62 7.04 -11.02
N ALA A 384 34.65 8.03 -10.13
CA ALA A 384 35.81 8.90 -9.95
C ALA A 384 36.87 8.24 -9.05
N ASP A 385 38.09 8.05 -9.57
CA ASP A 385 39.30 7.72 -8.79
C ASP A 385 40.22 8.95 -8.74
N GLY A 386 40.05 9.78 -7.71
CA GLY A 386 40.75 11.06 -7.60
C GLY A 386 40.31 12.07 -8.65
N ASP A 387 41.21 12.46 -9.55
CA ASP A 387 40.98 13.42 -10.63
C ASP A 387 40.62 12.78 -11.98
N ARG A 388 40.46 11.45 -12.01
CA ARG A 388 40.24 10.67 -13.23
C ARG A 388 39.05 9.74 -13.15
N VAL A 389 38.54 9.37 -14.32
CA VAL A 389 37.51 8.34 -14.46
C VAL A 389 38.15 6.95 -14.39
N ALA A 390 37.58 6.05 -13.60
CA ALA A 390 38.05 4.67 -13.46
C ALA A 390 36.90 3.66 -13.62
N LEU A 391 37.26 2.48 -14.10
CA LEU A 391 36.38 1.32 -14.19
C LEU A 391 36.55 0.46 -12.94
N TYR A 392 35.44 0.19 -12.26
CA TYR A 392 35.37 -0.67 -11.10
C TYR A 392 34.57 -1.93 -11.42
N GLN A 393 34.97 -3.03 -10.79
CA GLN A 393 34.21 -4.28 -10.79
C GLN A 393 33.71 -4.56 -9.37
N GLY A 394 32.40 -4.71 -9.21
CA GLY A 394 31.74 -4.89 -7.93
C GLY A 394 30.58 -3.91 -7.70
N ILE A 395 30.18 -3.76 -6.44
CA ILE A 395 29.10 -2.85 -6.03
C ILE A 395 29.73 -1.59 -5.45
N SER A 396 29.18 -0.41 -5.78
CA SER A 396 29.69 0.89 -5.36
C SER A 396 29.51 1.19 -3.87
N GLN A 397 28.69 0.41 -3.16
CA GLN A 397 28.40 0.58 -1.73
C GLN A 397 29.48 -0.02 -0.84
N LYS A 398 29.87 0.72 0.21
CA LYS A 398 30.79 0.25 1.25
C LYS A 398 30.01 -0.45 2.36
N LEU A 399 30.29 -1.73 2.59
CA LEU A 399 29.69 -2.48 3.69
C LEU A 399 30.61 -2.40 4.93
N ALA A 400 30.35 -1.40 5.78
CA ALA A 400 31.04 -1.10 7.04
C ALA A 400 32.56 -0.89 6.94
N TRP A 401 33.34 -1.96 6.71
CA TRP A 401 34.81 -1.97 6.63
C TRP A 401 35.36 -2.76 5.42
N ILE A 402 34.50 -3.24 4.51
CA ILE A 402 34.91 -4.01 3.32
C ILE A 402 34.55 -3.22 2.06
N ASP A 403 35.56 -2.91 1.25
CA ASP A 403 35.36 -2.44 -0.12
C ASP A 403 34.95 -3.64 -0.99
N LEU A 404 33.70 -3.65 -1.43
CA LEU A 404 33.13 -4.69 -2.29
C LEU A 404 33.39 -4.45 -3.79
N SER A 405 34.24 -3.47 -4.10
CA SER A 405 34.67 -3.13 -5.45
C SER A 405 36.18 -3.03 -5.55
N SER A 406 36.72 -3.44 -6.70
CA SER A 406 38.13 -3.31 -7.02
C SER A 406 38.28 -2.51 -8.31
N VAL A 407 39.24 -1.57 -8.31
CA VAL A 407 39.63 -0.84 -9.52
C VAL A 407 40.23 -1.82 -10.51
N GLN A 408 39.58 -2.00 -11.66
CA GLN A 408 40.06 -2.82 -12.77
C GLN A 408 41.00 -2.00 -13.66
N GLU A 409 40.55 -0.79 -14.05
CA GLU A 409 41.28 0.03 -15.00
C GLU A 409 41.17 1.52 -14.67
N ARG A 410 42.33 2.20 -14.63
CA ARG A 410 42.40 3.67 -14.52
C ARG A 410 42.50 4.27 -15.91
N THR A 411 41.49 5.03 -16.31
CA THR A 411 41.46 5.63 -17.64
C THR A 411 42.26 6.93 -17.69
N GLY A 412 42.65 7.37 -18.88
CA GLY A 412 43.30 8.67 -19.10
C GLY A 412 42.35 9.87 -19.11
N VAL A 413 41.06 9.68 -18.78
CA VAL A 413 40.05 10.74 -18.85
C VAL A 413 40.07 11.57 -17.56
N GLU A 414 40.43 12.85 -17.67
CA GLU A 414 40.48 13.78 -16.52
C GLU A 414 39.10 14.45 -16.30
N LEU A 415 38.62 14.40 -15.06
CA LEU A 415 37.28 14.88 -14.67
C LEU A 415 37.05 16.38 -14.95
N LYS A 416 38.12 17.18 -14.97
CA LYS A 416 38.04 18.63 -15.21
C LYS A 416 37.62 19.00 -16.64
N TYR A 417 37.86 18.13 -17.61
CA TYR A 417 37.46 18.35 -19.00
C TYR A 417 36.07 17.78 -19.31
N LEU A 418 35.40 17.14 -18.34
CA LEU A 418 34.01 16.74 -18.50
C LEU A 418 33.07 17.91 -18.14
N PRO A 419 31.93 18.05 -18.86
CA PRO A 419 30.82 18.90 -18.45
C PRO A 419 30.37 18.61 -17.01
N LYS A 420 29.87 19.64 -16.31
CA LYS A 420 29.51 19.53 -14.89
C LYS A 420 28.55 18.36 -14.60
N TRP A 421 27.49 18.21 -15.37
CA TRP A 421 26.53 17.11 -15.21
C TRP A 421 27.18 15.72 -15.36
N GLN A 422 28.10 15.55 -16.33
CA GLN A 422 28.83 14.28 -16.49
C GLN A 422 29.81 14.04 -15.35
N ARG A 423 30.41 15.11 -14.81
CA ARG A 423 31.29 15.01 -13.65
C ARG A 423 30.51 14.56 -12.42
N ASP A 424 29.32 15.14 -12.22
CA ASP A 424 28.43 14.80 -11.11
C ASP A 424 27.95 13.34 -11.24
N ASP A 425 27.58 12.89 -12.45
CA ASP A 425 27.21 11.48 -12.70
C ASP A 425 28.35 10.50 -12.40
N VAL A 426 29.58 10.82 -12.85
CA VAL A 426 30.75 9.96 -12.59
C VAL A 426 31.15 9.98 -11.11
N GLN A 427 30.96 11.10 -10.39
CA GLN A 427 31.16 11.16 -8.94
C GLN A 427 30.09 10.39 -8.17
N ALA A 428 28.83 10.44 -8.65
CA ALA A 428 27.72 9.67 -8.11
C ALA A 428 27.81 8.16 -8.43
N THR A 429 28.74 7.76 -9.28
CA THR A 429 28.96 6.40 -9.78
C THR A 429 27.87 5.92 -10.74
N ILE A 430 28.28 5.50 -11.94
CA ILE A 430 27.39 5.02 -12.99
C ILE A 430 27.47 3.48 -13.05
N THR A 431 26.43 2.78 -12.60
CA THR A 431 26.33 1.32 -12.62
C THR A 431 25.98 0.78 -14.00
N MET A 432 26.56 -0.37 -14.38
CA MET A 432 26.41 -1.00 -15.69
C MET A 432 26.33 -2.53 -15.54
N ASP A 433 25.47 -3.16 -16.36
CA ASP A 433 25.22 -4.60 -16.31
C ASP A 433 26.31 -5.43 -17.02
N SER A 434 27.17 -4.80 -17.81
CA SER A 434 28.24 -5.48 -18.54
C SER A 434 29.49 -4.63 -18.66
N ARG A 435 30.62 -5.32 -18.82
CA ARG A 435 31.92 -4.69 -19.10
C ARG A 435 31.91 -3.91 -20.41
N GLU A 436 31.26 -4.44 -21.44
CA GLU A 436 31.17 -3.81 -22.77
C GLU A 436 30.46 -2.45 -22.69
N GLN A 437 29.33 -2.38 -21.97
CA GLN A 437 28.63 -1.11 -21.74
C GLN A 437 29.48 -0.10 -20.97
N ALA A 438 30.27 -0.57 -20.00
CA ALA A 438 31.16 0.29 -19.23
C ALA A 438 32.32 0.83 -20.10
N GLU A 439 32.88 0.01 -20.99
CA GLU A 439 33.91 0.40 -21.95
C GLU A 439 33.36 1.41 -22.98
N ASP A 440 32.15 1.19 -23.50
CA ASP A 440 31.46 2.12 -24.40
C ASP A 440 31.21 3.47 -23.73
N LYS A 441 30.75 3.45 -22.47
CA LYS A 441 30.52 4.68 -21.68
C LYS A 441 31.82 5.44 -21.44
N ILE A 442 32.91 4.74 -21.12
CA ILE A 442 34.25 5.34 -20.99
C ILE A 442 34.71 5.94 -22.32
N GLY A 443 34.44 5.27 -23.45
CA GLY A 443 34.71 5.78 -24.79
C GLY A 443 33.97 7.10 -25.06
N ALA A 444 32.68 7.16 -24.74
CA ALA A 444 31.88 8.38 -24.87
C ALA A 444 32.41 9.53 -23.99
N LEU A 445 32.76 9.24 -22.73
CA LEU A 445 33.35 10.23 -21.82
C LEU A 445 34.71 10.73 -22.32
N ARG A 446 35.53 9.84 -22.90
CA ARG A 446 36.82 10.21 -23.49
C ARG A 446 36.65 11.17 -24.66
N ASN A 447 35.74 10.87 -25.59
CA ASN A 447 35.49 11.72 -26.76
C ASN A 447 34.98 13.11 -26.33
N GLN A 448 34.08 13.16 -25.34
CA GLN A 448 33.60 14.42 -24.80
C GLN A 448 34.72 15.22 -24.12
N ALA A 449 35.56 14.57 -23.31
CA ALA A 449 36.68 15.22 -22.63
C ALA A 449 37.73 15.75 -23.61
N GLU A 450 38.01 15.04 -24.70
CA GLU A 450 38.95 15.48 -25.75
C GLU A 450 38.45 16.75 -26.45
N VAL A 451 37.16 16.78 -26.83
CA VAL A 451 36.54 17.97 -27.43
C VAL A 451 36.54 19.14 -26.47
N CYS A 452 36.15 18.93 -25.20
CA CYS A 452 36.14 20.01 -24.22
C CYS A 452 37.55 20.51 -23.87
N LYS A 453 38.57 19.66 -23.93
CA LYS A 453 39.96 20.06 -23.77
C LYS A 453 40.39 21.01 -24.89
N ILE A 454 40.10 20.68 -26.16
CA ILE A 454 40.38 21.55 -27.31
C ILE A 454 39.71 22.92 -27.14
N VAL A 455 38.42 22.94 -26.78
CA VAL A 455 37.66 24.19 -26.57
C VAL A 455 38.20 25.02 -25.39
N THR A 456 38.79 24.37 -24.39
CA THR A 456 39.34 25.06 -23.20
C THR A 456 40.74 25.62 -23.46
N ASP A 457 41.57 24.89 -24.24
CA ASP A 457 42.95 25.28 -24.58
C ASP A 457 43.01 26.40 -25.64
N GLU A 458 41.95 26.61 -26.43
CA GLU A 458 41.83 27.72 -27.41
C GLU A 458 41.50 29.09 -26.78
N ARG A 459 41.30 29.20 -25.45
CA ARG A 459 41.09 30.50 -24.80
C ARG A 459 42.42 31.23 -24.58
N PRO A 460 42.66 32.40 -25.21
CA PRO A 460 43.75 33.28 -24.77
C PRO A 460 43.45 33.76 -23.35
N SER A 461 44.46 33.69 -22.48
CA SER A 461 44.42 34.17 -21.10
C SER A 461 44.11 35.66 -21.04
N ASP A 462 42.86 36.04 -20.83
CA ASP A 462 42.51 37.40 -20.43
C ASP A 462 42.29 37.44 -18.92
N SER A 463 43.40 37.58 -18.20
CA SER A 463 43.41 37.93 -16.78
C SER A 463 44.53 38.94 -16.54
N GLY A 464 44.18 40.21 -16.35
CA GLY A 464 45.08 41.16 -15.69
C GLY A 464 44.79 42.65 -15.91
N LYS A 465 44.34 43.31 -14.82
CA LYS A 465 44.46 44.75 -14.47
C LYS A 465 43.38 45.66 -15.11
N ASN A 466 42.79 46.65 -14.44
CA ASN A 466 42.97 47.23 -13.11
C ASN A 466 41.68 47.98 -12.72
N SER A 467 41.48 48.15 -11.42
CA SER A 467 40.56 49.13 -10.83
C SER A 467 40.93 50.57 -11.22
N ASP A 468 39.94 51.45 -11.33
CA ASP A 468 39.81 52.69 -10.53
C ASP A 468 38.74 53.65 -11.12
N GLU A 469 37.76 53.95 -10.27
CA GLU A 469 37.12 55.24 -9.99
C GLU A 469 36.78 56.32 -11.07
N ILE A 470 35.54 56.81 -10.92
CA ILE A 470 35.05 58.20 -11.07
C ILE A 470 34.65 58.69 -12.48
N GLY A 471 33.34 58.91 -12.64
CA GLY A 471 32.83 60.26 -12.94
C GLY A 471 32.23 60.54 -14.32
N SER A 472 30.91 60.77 -14.32
CA SER A 472 30.27 62.02 -14.80
C SER A 472 30.27 62.41 -16.30
N GLN A 473 29.05 62.76 -16.76
CA GLN A 473 28.68 63.74 -17.80
C GLN A 473 28.79 63.30 -19.29
N PHE A 474 27.67 63.23 -20.01
CA PHE A 474 26.97 64.31 -20.76
C PHE A 474 27.72 64.79 -22.03
N GLY A 475 27.01 64.75 -23.17
CA GLY A 475 27.30 65.52 -24.39
C GLY A 475 27.39 64.67 -25.66
N THR A 476 26.32 64.52 -26.46
CA THR A 476 25.91 65.35 -27.61
C THR A 476 26.77 65.25 -28.88
N ALA A 477 26.16 64.63 -29.89
CA ALA A 477 25.93 65.10 -31.26
C ALA A 477 27.08 65.33 -32.28
N ASN A 478 26.74 64.88 -33.50
CA ASN A 478 27.09 65.32 -34.87
C ASN A 478 28.07 64.42 -35.65
N GLN A 479 27.63 63.78 -36.75
CA GLN A 479 27.42 64.33 -38.13
C GLN A 479 28.75 64.85 -38.70
N ASP A 480 29.23 64.55 -39.90
CA ASP A 480 28.75 63.87 -41.11
C ASP A 480 30.03 63.35 -41.81
N ASP A 481 29.96 62.40 -42.75
CA ASP A 481 30.16 62.66 -44.19
C ASP A 481 30.45 61.38 -45.02
N LYS A 482 30.00 61.42 -46.27
CA LYS A 482 30.05 60.39 -47.30
C LYS A 482 31.44 60.29 -47.94
N ASP A 483 31.89 59.09 -48.32
CA ASP A 483 31.93 58.65 -49.72
C ASP A 483 32.69 57.32 -49.92
N LYS A 484 32.04 56.41 -50.67
CA LYS A 484 32.57 55.56 -51.76
C LYS A 484 34.04 55.09 -51.73
N LYS A 485 34.28 53.77 -51.69
CA LYS A 485 34.49 52.87 -52.86
C LYS A 485 35.20 51.56 -52.51
N ASP A 486 34.75 50.52 -53.23
CA ASP A 486 35.48 49.38 -53.80
C ASP A 486 36.29 48.47 -52.86
N GLY A 487 35.85 47.21 -52.78
CA GLY A 487 36.43 46.18 -51.95
C GLY A 487 37.76 45.60 -52.45
N LYS A 488 38.39 44.84 -51.57
CA LYS A 488 38.99 43.54 -51.88
C LYS A 488 39.40 42.85 -50.59
N ASP A 489 39.21 41.54 -50.61
CA ASP A 489 39.61 40.57 -49.61
C ASP A 489 41.11 40.66 -49.23
N SER A 490 41.37 40.47 -47.94
CA SER A 490 42.61 39.90 -47.39
C SER A 490 42.21 39.26 -46.05
N GLU A 491 41.80 38.00 -46.06
CA GLU A 491 42.67 36.83 -45.88
C GLU A 491 43.37 36.88 -44.50
N SER A 492 42.68 36.36 -43.48
CA SER A 492 43.30 35.88 -42.25
C SER A 492 43.33 34.35 -42.31
N THR A 493 44.46 33.82 -42.76
CA THR A 493 44.79 32.39 -42.68
C THR A 493 45.33 32.10 -41.29
N ASP A 494 44.60 31.32 -40.49
CA ASP A 494 45.12 30.05 -39.98
C ASP A 494 43.93 29.15 -39.60
N PRO A 495 43.80 27.93 -40.15
CA PRO A 495 42.69 27.05 -39.83
C PRO A 495 43.03 26.34 -38.52
N GLY A 496 42.40 26.74 -37.42
CA GLY A 496 42.19 25.81 -36.32
C GLY A 496 41.49 24.55 -36.87
N PRO A 497 41.77 23.35 -36.35
CA PRO A 497 41.24 22.12 -36.92
C PRO A 497 39.72 22.24 -37.06
N GLU A 498 39.21 22.15 -38.29
CA GLU A 498 37.77 22.19 -38.54
C GLU A 498 37.12 21.03 -37.77
N LEU A 499 36.52 21.36 -36.63
CA LEU A 499 35.77 20.41 -35.81
C LEU A 499 34.69 19.78 -36.69
N THR A 500 34.64 18.45 -36.73
CA THR A 500 33.59 17.71 -37.44
C THR A 500 32.20 18.07 -36.88
N GLU A 501 31.13 17.84 -37.65
CA GLU A 501 29.76 18.13 -37.19
C GLU A 501 29.41 17.48 -35.83
N GLU A 502 29.97 16.30 -35.57
CA GLU A 502 29.83 15.59 -34.31
C GLU A 502 30.60 16.30 -33.18
N GLN A 503 31.84 16.71 -33.42
CA GLN A 503 32.64 17.47 -32.46
C GLN A 503 32.02 18.85 -32.15
N GLN A 504 31.39 19.51 -33.13
CA GLN A 504 30.67 20.76 -32.91
C GLN A 504 29.44 20.58 -32.00
N ARG A 505 28.74 19.42 -32.07
CA ARG A 505 27.64 19.10 -31.14
C ARG A 505 28.16 18.86 -29.73
N LEU A 506 29.25 18.13 -29.57
CA LEU A 506 29.85 17.85 -28.26
C LEU A 506 30.42 19.13 -27.63
N ALA A 507 31.01 20.03 -28.43
CA ALA A 507 31.55 21.32 -27.97
C ALA A 507 30.50 22.25 -27.35
N LYS A 508 29.23 22.16 -27.78
CA LYS A 508 28.12 22.93 -27.17
C LYS A 508 27.91 22.56 -25.70
N HIS A 509 28.15 21.31 -25.33
CA HIS A 509 27.99 20.80 -23.97
C HIS A 509 29.16 21.18 -23.05
N CYS A 510 30.29 21.59 -23.61
CA CYS A 510 31.45 22.09 -22.85
C CYS A 510 31.25 23.54 -22.34
N ARG A 511 30.23 24.26 -22.84
CA ARG A 511 29.99 25.68 -22.55
C ARG A 511 28.99 25.93 -21.40
N MET A 512 28.38 24.88 -20.84
CA MET A 512 27.44 25.03 -19.73
C MET A 512 28.18 24.92 -18.38
N PRO A 513 28.00 25.89 -17.47
CA PRO A 513 28.71 25.92 -16.18
C PRO A 513 28.32 24.80 -15.23
#